data_AF-A0A536WWK2-F1
#
_entry.id   AF-A0A536WWK2-F1
#
_cell.length_a   1.000
_cell.length_b   1.000
_cell.length_c   1.000
_cell.angle_alpha   90.00
_cell.angle_beta   90.00
_cell.angle_gamma   90.00
#
_symmetry.space_group_name_H-M   'P 1'
#
loop_
_entity.id
_entity.type
_entity.pdbx_description
1 polymer ?
#
loop_
_entity_poly.entity_id
_entity_poly.type
_entity_poly.pdbx_seq_one_letter_code
_entity_poly.pdbx_strand_id
1 'polypeptide(L)'
;GFLVPMNLCFPHSTNGWPVRAIPLAVNVIQHPLPTGQRCYRLGQALRAAVESFPEDSKIVVMGTGGMSHQLQGKRFGFMNEKFDQWFLDQLEADPERLARITHQEIMEQAGAEAVELIMWLTMRGALSPQARRVHRNYYAPMTTGMGLITFEA
;
A
#
# COMPACT_ATOMS: atom_id res chain seq x y z
N GLY A 1 2.60 10.59 0.67
CA GLY A 1 3.54 9.55 0.22
C GLY A 1 4.46 9.10 1.35
N PHE A 2 5.65 9.69 1.47
CA PHE A 2 6.72 9.14 2.33
C PHE A 2 6.81 9.75 3.75
N LEU A 3 6.87 11.08 3.88
CA LEU A 3 7.17 11.73 5.17
C LEU A 3 6.08 11.51 6.25
N VAL A 4 4.81 11.51 5.85
CA VAL A 4 3.67 11.30 6.77
C VAL A 4 3.78 9.95 7.49
N PRO A 5 3.86 8.79 6.81
CA PRO A 5 4.00 7.51 7.50
C PRO A 5 5.32 7.41 8.29
N MET A 6 6.42 8.00 7.81
CA MET A 6 7.67 8.01 8.58
C MET A 6 7.52 8.71 9.95
N ASN A 7 6.85 9.86 9.98
CA ASN A 7 6.59 10.61 11.22
C ASN A 7 5.61 9.89 12.17
N LEU A 8 4.71 9.07 11.63
CA LEU A 8 3.73 8.33 12.42
C LEU A 8 4.30 7.00 12.96
N CYS A 9 5.15 6.33 12.19
CA CYS A 9 5.64 4.99 12.53
C CYS A 9 6.96 4.99 13.29
N PHE A 10 7.78 6.05 13.18
CA PHE A 10 9.09 6.10 13.80
C PHE A 10 9.26 7.36 14.66
N PRO A 11 9.84 7.23 15.88
CA PRO A 11 10.24 8.41 16.62
C PRO A 11 11.29 9.17 15.80
N HIS A 12 11.25 10.50 15.87
CA HIS A 12 12.19 11.34 15.14
C HIS A 12 12.65 12.49 16.02
N SER A 13 13.84 13.00 15.72
CA SER A 13 14.44 14.16 16.38
C SER A 13 14.97 15.14 15.34
N THR A 14 15.62 16.20 15.79
CA THR A 14 16.39 17.10 14.90
C THR A 14 17.45 16.38 14.08
N ASN A 15 17.87 15.18 14.52
CA ASN A 15 18.86 14.35 13.83
C ASN A 15 18.24 13.33 12.86
N GLY A 16 16.91 13.36 12.65
CA GLY A 16 16.19 12.47 11.73
C GLY A 16 15.55 11.24 12.40
N TRP A 17 15.27 10.22 11.58
CA TRP A 17 14.69 8.92 12.01
C TRP A 17 15.77 7.89 12.35
N PRO A 18 15.47 6.92 13.24
CA PRO A 18 16.40 5.86 13.63
C PRO A 18 16.58 4.76 12.58
N VAL A 19 15.91 4.86 11.42
CA VAL A 19 15.94 3.89 10.34
C VAL A 19 16.46 4.52 9.05
N ARG A 20 17.24 3.75 8.28
CA ARG A 20 17.58 4.09 6.90
C ARG A 20 16.40 3.81 6.00
N ALA A 21 16.18 4.62 4.98
CA ALA A 21 15.07 4.47 4.05
C ALA A 21 15.55 4.48 2.59
N ILE A 22 14.93 3.63 1.78
CA ILE A 22 15.11 3.59 0.32
C ILE A 22 13.74 3.89 -0.32
N PRO A 23 13.48 5.12 -0.79
CA PRO A 23 12.21 5.47 -1.40
C PRO A 23 12.04 4.79 -2.77
N LEU A 24 10.94 4.06 -2.96
CA LEU A 24 10.50 3.54 -4.25
C LEU A 24 9.25 4.31 -4.70
N ALA A 25 9.41 5.22 -5.65
CA ALA A 25 8.31 5.98 -6.22
C ALA A 25 7.60 5.18 -7.33
N VAL A 26 6.27 5.12 -7.28
CA VAL A 26 5.43 4.50 -8.31
C VAL A 26 4.54 5.57 -8.91
N ASN A 27 4.57 5.74 -10.23
CA ASN A 27 3.65 6.64 -10.92
C ASN A 27 2.23 6.06 -10.87
N VAL A 28 1.35 6.71 -10.11
CA VAL A 28 -0.10 6.42 -10.01
C VAL A 28 -0.95 7.62 -10.42
N ILE A 29 -0.33 8.62 -11.06
CA ILE A 29 -0.97 9.90 -11.40
C ILE A 29 -1.18 10.01 -12.91
N GLN A 30 -0.12 9.85 -13.70
CA GLN A 30 -0.18 10.05 -15.15
C GLN A 30 -0.30 8.71 -15.86
N HIS A 31 -1.41 8.50 -16.58
CA HIS A 31 -1.58 7.31 -17.40
C HIS A 31 -0.55 7.24 -18.54
N PRO A 32 -0.10 6.02 -18.95
CA PRO A 32 -0.53 4.72 -18.43
C PRO A 32 0.09 4.36 -17.07
N LEU A 33 -0.72 3.75 -16.20
CA LEU A 33 -0.32 3.30 -14.87
C LEU A 33 0.18 1.85 -14.89
N PRO A 34 1.08 1.43 -13.98
CA PRO A 34 1.37 0.01 -13.80
C PRO A 34 0.10 -0.73 -13.36
N THR A 35 -0.06 -1.98 -13.77
CA THR A 35 -1.17 -2.82 -13.27
C THR A 35 -0.88 -3.31 -11.85
N GLY A 36 -1.92 -3.68 -11.10
CA GLY A 36 -1.75 -4.33 -9.80
C GLY A 36 -0.83 -5.57 -9.87
N GLN A 37 -0.97 -6.38 -10.92
CA GLN A 37 -0.11 -7.53 -11.20
C GLN A 37 1.36 -7.16 -11.39
N ARG A 38 1.65 -6.01 -12.03
CA ARG A 38 3.03 -5.52 -12.20
C ARG A 38 3.60 -5.06 -10.87
N CYS A 39 2.83 -4.37 -10.04
CA CYS A 39 3.22 -3.98 -8.68
C CYS A 39 3.47 -5.20 -7.78
N TYR A 40 2.60 -6.21 -7.82
CA TYR A 40 2.79 -7.46 -7.06
C TYR A 40 4.08 -8.19 -7.46
N ARG A 41 4.36 -8.31 -8.77
CA ARG A 41 5.62 -8.89 -9.27
C ARG A 41 6.85 -8.07 -8.90
N LEU A 42 6.73 -6.74 -8.86
CA LEU A 42 7.80 -5.88 -8.36
C LEU A 42 8.11 -6.17 -6.88
N GLY A 43 7.08 -6.39 -6.07
CA GLY A 43 7.24 -6.84 -4.69
C GLY A 43 8.01 -8.16 -4.58
N GLN A 44 7.66 -9.15 -5.41
CA GLN A 44 8.36 -10.45 -5.43
C GLN A 44 9.83 -10.30 -5.81
N ALA A 45 10.14 -9.44 -6.78
CA ALA A 45 11.52 -9.12 -7.14
C ALA A 45 12.26 -8.38 -6.01
N LEU A 46 11.58 -7.47 -5.31
CA LEU A 46 12.13 -6.77 -4.14
C LEU A 46 12.47 -7.75 -3.02
N ARG A 47 11.60 -8.72 -2.74
CA ARG A 47 11.88 -9.78 -1.78
C ARG A 47 13.15 -10.54 -2.12
N ALA A 48 13.27 -11.02 -3.35
CA ALA A 48 14.46 -11.75 -3.80
C ALA A 48 15.74 -10.89 -3.67
N ALA A 49 15.65 -9.60 -4.00
CA ALA A 49 16.77 -8.67 -3.83
C ALA A 49 17.18 -8.51 -2.35
N VAL A 50 16.20 -8.34 -1.45
CA VAL A 50 16.43 -8.21 0.00
C VAL A 50 17.00 -9.50 0.59
N GLU A 51 16.44 -10.67 0.24
CA GLU A 51 16.92 -11.98 0.71
C GLU A 51 18.34 -12.30 0.21
N SER A 52 18.74 -11.74 -0.94
CA SER A 52 20.10 -11.90 -1.47
C SER A 52 21.13 -10.90 -0.91
N PHE A 53 20.68 -9.95 -0.07
CA PHE A 53 21.57 -8.95 0.51
C PHE A 53 22.47 -9.61 1.57
N PRO A 54 23.81 -9.44 1.52
CA PRO A 54 24.73 -10.23 2.35
C PRO A 54 24.76 -9.83 3.83
N GLU A 55 24.24 -8.66 4.20
CA GLU A 55 24.19 -8.22 5.59
C GLU A 55 22.94 -8.77 6.29
N ASP A 56 23.11 -9.22 7.53
CA ASP A 56 22.00 -9.60 8.41
C ASP A 56 21.26 -8.35 8.92
N SER A 57 20.43 -7.77 8.04
CA SER A 57 19.66 -6.55 8.28
C SER A 57 18.18 -6.86 8.43
N LYS A 58 17.54 -6.24 9.42
CA LYS A 58 16.08 -6.25 9.57
C LYS A 58 15.47 -5.22 8.62
N ILE A 59 14.68 -5.70 7.65
CA ILE A 59 14.06 -4.86 6.63
C ILE A 59 12.55 -4.81 6.83
N VAL A 60 11.98 -3.62 6.74
CA VAL A 60 10.53 -3.39 6.68
C VAL A 60 10.17 -2.85 5.30
N VAL A 61 9.10 -3.37 4.70
CA VAL A 61 8.56 -2.87 3.43
C VAL A 61 7.24 -2.16 3.73
N MET A 62 7.11 -0.90 3.32
CA MET A 62 5.92 -0.08 3.54
C MET A 62 5.24 0.24 2.21
N GLY A 63 3.98 -0.15 2.06
CA GLY A 63 3.08 0.34 1.01
C GLY A 63 2.24 1.48 1.57
N THR A 64 2.24 2.64 0.91
CA THR A 64 1.62 3.87 1.44
C THR A 64 0.63 4.45 0.43
N GLY A 65 -0.28 5.31 0.89
CA GLY A 65 -1.42 5.80 0.11
C GLY A 65 -2.70 5.02 0.42
N GLY A 66 -3.80 5.42 -0.21
CA GLY A 66 -5.13 4.87 -0.04
C GLY A 66 -5.89 5.51 1.13
N MET A 67 -7.09 5.00 1.44
CA MET A 67 -7.85 3.97 0.74
C MET A 67 -8.84 4.60 -0.24
N SER A 68 -10.15 4.38 -0.09
CA SER A 68 -11.14 5.06 -0.91
C SER A 68 -11.10 6.58 -0.70
N HIS A 69 -10.98 7.31 -1.80
CA HIS A 69 -11.08 8.76 -1.86
C HIS A 69 -11.23 9.24 -3.30
N GLN A 70 -11.92 10.37 -3.46
CA GLN A 70 -11.90 11.15 -4.68
C GLN A 70 -11.77 12.65 -4.38
N LEU A 71 -10.73 13.29 -4.92
CA LEU A 71 -10.33 14.67 -4.62
C LEU A 71 -10.64 15.66 -5.74
N GLN A 72 -11.39 15.23 -6.76
CA GLN A 72 -11.72 16.07 -7.91
C GLN A 72 -13.06 15.72 -8.57
N GLY A 73 -13.57 16.69 -9.33
CA GLY A 73 -14.76 16.55 -10.16
C GLY A 73 -16.06 16.45 -9.35
N LYS A 74 -17.15 16.07 -10.02
CA LYS A 74 -18.50 16.03 -9.44
C LYS A 74 -18.67 15.01 -8.31
N ARG A 75 -17.75 14.04 -8.21
CA ARG A 75 -17.76 12.97 -7.21
C ARG A 75 -16.74 13.23 -6.09
N PHE A 76 -16.29 14.49 -5.93
CA PHE A 76 -15.42 14.91 -4.83
C PHE A 76 -15.97 14.46 -3.47
N GLY A 77 -15.08 13.98 -2.60
CA GLY A 77 -15.43 13.48 -1.27
C GLY A 77 -16.01 12.06 -1.26
N PHE A 78 -16.06 11.38 -2.41
CA PHE A 78 -16.53 9.99 -2.46
C PHE A 78 -15.60 9.07 -1.68
N MET A 79 -16.22 8.19 -0.89
CA MET A 79 -15.58 7.16 -0.09
C MET A 79 -16.44 5.89 -0.10
N ASN A 80 -15.80 4.75 0.13
CA ASN A 80 -16.46 3.45 0.17
C ASN A 80 -15.77 2.52 1.18
N GLU A 81 -16.19 2.63 2.44
CA GLU A 81 -15.68 1.77 3.53
C GLU A 81 -15.86 0.27 3.24
N LYS A 82 -16.95 -0.13 2.58
CA LYS A 82 -17.18 -1.55 2.26
C LYS A 82 -16.11 -2.07 1.31
N PHE A 83 -15.72 -1.27 0.31
CA PHE A 83 -14.62 -1.62 -0.58
C PHE A 83 -13.28 -1.64 0.17
N ASP A 84 -13.05 -0.67 1.06
CA ASP A 84 -11.82 -0.59 1.84
C ASP A 84 -11.62 -1.83 2.72
N GLN A 85 -12.67 -2.23 3.46
CA GLN A 85 -12.63 -3.44 4.28
C GLN A 85 -12.41 -4.69 3.43
N TRP A 86 -13.11 -4.79 2.29
CA TRP A 86 -12.91 -5.88 1.34
C TRP A 86 -11.47 -5.92 0.79
N PHE A 87 -10.89 -4.77 0.45
CA PHE A 87 -9.52 -4.68 -0.05
C PHE A 87 -8.53 -5.19 1.00
N LEU A 88 -8.68 -4.78 2.27
CA LEU A 88 -7.84 -5.28 3.37
C LEU A 88 -8.00 -6.79 3.58
N ASP A 89 -9.23 -7.32 3.46
CA ASP A 89 -9.49 -8.77 3.57
C ASP A 89 -8.79 -9.54 2.44
N GLN A 90 -8.87 -9.05 1.19
CA GLN A 90 -8.21 -9.71 0.05
C GLN A 90 -6.69 -9.58 0.11
N LEU A 91 -6.16 -8.47 0.62
CA LEU A 91 -4.71 -8.29 0.77
C LEU A 91 -4.12 -9.32 1.75
N GLU A 92 -4.88 -9.68 2.79
CA GLU A 92 -4.54 -10.72 3.75
C GLU A 92 -4.74 -12.13 3.15
N ALA A 93 -5.92 -12.42 2.58
CA ALA A 93 -6.32 -13.77 2.22
C ALA A 93 -5.93 -14.22 0.80
N ASP A 94 -6.01 -13.35 -0.19
CA ASP A 94 -5.79 -13.70 -1.61
C ASP A 94 -5.20 -12.50 -2.40
N PRO A 95 -3.92 -12.15 -2.14
CA PRO A 95 -3.28 -11.02 -2.79
C PRO A 95 -3.08 -11.23 -4.30
N GLU A 96 -3.06 -12.47 -4.77
CA GLU A 96 -2.96 -12.78 -6.20
C GLU A 96 -4.25 -12.45 -6.95
N ARG A 97 -5.41 -12.76 -6.36
CA ARG A 97 -6.70 -12.28 -6.89
C ARG A 97 -6.77 -10.77 -6.85
N LEU A 98 -6.37 -10.15 -5.74
CA LEU A 98 -6.37 -8.70 -5.62
C LEU A 98 -5.48 -8.04 -6.68
N ALA A 99 -4.34 -8.66 -7.02
CA ALA A 99 -3.44 -8.17 -8.06
C ALA A 99 -4.04 -8.17 -9.48
N ARG A 100 -5.15 -8.88 -9.70
CA ARG A 100 -5.87 -8.92 -10.99
C ARG A 100 -6.96 -7.85 -11.12
N ILE A 101 -7.24 -7.09 -10.06
CA ILE A 101 -8.21 -5.98 -10.14
C ILE A 101 -7.74 -4.92 -11.16
N THR A 102 -8.68 -4.41 -11.93
CA THR A 102 -8.40 -3.38 -12.93
C THR A 102 -8.39 -1.99 -12.31
N HIS A 103 -7.71 -1.03 -12.96
CA HIS A 103 -7.76 0.38 -12.55
C HIS A 103 -9.19 0.91 -12.55
N GLN A 104 -9.98 0.52 -13.55
CA GLN A 104 -11.38 0.91 -13.68
C GLN A 104 -12.20 0.45 -12.47
N GLU A 105 -12.11 -0.82 -12.10
CA GLU A 105 -12.85 -1.35 -10.94
C GLU A 105 -12.47 -0.61 -9.65
N ILE A 106 -11.18 -0.36 -9.41
CA ILE A 106 -10.76 0.43 -8.24
C ILE A 106 -11.36 1.83 -8.29
N MET A 107 -11.21 2.55 -9.40
CA MET A 107 -11.66 3.94 -9.51
C MET A 107 -13.18 4.08 -9.37
N GLU A 108 -13.94 3.14 -9.94
CA GLU A 108 -15.40 3.10 -9.81
C GLU A 108 -15.82 2.81 -8.37
N GLN A 109 -15.21 1.81 -7.73
CA GLN A 109 -15.61 1.38 -6.38
C GLN A 109 -15.10 2.29 -5.27
N ALA A 110 -13.94 2.91 -5.43
CA ALA A 110 -13.20 3.56 -4.34
C ALA A 110 -12.85 5.03 -4.62
N GLY A 111 -13.08 5.54 -5.83
CA GLY A 111 -12.76 6.91 -6.22
C GLY A 111 -11.48 7.00 -7.06
N ALA A 112 -11.35 8.08 -7.83
CA ALA A 112 -10.30 8.21 -8.85
C ALA A 112 -8.87 8.05 -8.29
N GLU A 113 -8.57 8.71 -7.17
CA GLU A 113 -7.24 8.66 -6.56
C GLU A 113 -6.97 7.35 -5.82
N ALA A 114 -8.01 6.56 -5.48
CA ALA A 114 -7.86 5.27 -4.83
C ALA A 114 -7.12 4.22 -5.69
N VAL A 115 -6.89 4.48 -6.98
CA VAL A 115 -6.02 3.64 -7.83
C VAL A 115 -4.63 3.43 -7.22
N GLU A 116 -4.18 4.34 -6.36
CA GLU A 116 -2.91 4.23 -5.65
C GLU A 116 -2.82 3.01 -4.72
N LEU A 117 -3.95 2.37 -4.39
CA LEU A 117 -4.02 1.10 -3.66
C LEU A 117 -3.20 -0.02 -4.32
N ILE A 118 -2.93 0.05 -5.63
CA ILE A 118 -2.03 -0.92 -6.29
C ILE A 118 -0.62 -0.93 -5.71
N MET A 119 -0.16 0.17 -5.07
CA MET A 119 1.15 0.21 -4.39
C MET A 119 1.22 -0.73 -3.18
N TRP A 120 0.08 -1.03 -2.54
CA TRP A 120 0.03 -1.98 -1.44
C TRP A 120 0.38 -3.40 -1.89
N LEU A 121 0.15 -3.72 -3.17
CA LEU A 121 0.54 -4.99 -3.76
C LEU A 121 2.07 -5.11 -3.92
N THR A 122 2.80 -4.01 -4.10
CA THR A 122 4.27 -4.04 -4.06
C THR A 122 4.77 -4.45 -2.67
N MET A 123 4.17 -3.90 -1.61
CA MET A 123 4.49 -4.33 -0.24
C MET A 123 4.08 -5.79 -0.03
N ARG A 124 2.85 -6.17 -0.37
CA ARG A 124 2.34 -7.52 -0.11
C ARG A 124 3.08 -8.61 -0.90
N GLY A 125 3.52 -8.30 -2.12
CA GLY A 125 4.34 -9.20 -2.94
C GLY A 125 5.78 -9.36 -2.42
N ALA A 126 6.25 -8.42 -1.60
CA ALA A 126 7.56 -8.53 -0.96
C ALA A 126 7.54 -9.42 0.30
N LEU A 127 6.36 -9.80 0.78
CA LEU A 127 6.20 -10.66 1.94
C LEU A 127 6.15 -12.14 1.57
N SER A 128 6.36 -13.00 2.56
CA SER A 128 6.06 -14.42 2.45
C SER A 128 4.58 -14.68 2.11
N PRO A 129 4.23 -15.72 1.33
CA PRO A 129 2.85 -16.19 1.22
C PRO A 129 2.24 -16.53 2.59
N GLN A 130 3.06 -16.95 3.55
CA GLN A 130 2.65 -17.31 4.92
C GLN A 130 2.61 -16.12 5.90
N ALA A 131 2.84 -14.89 5.43
CA ALA A 131 2.87 -13.72 6.30
C ALA A 131 1.54 -13.57 7.07
N ARG A 132 1.63 -13.39 8.39
CA ARG A 132 0.49 -13.32 9.30
C ARG A 132 0.20 -11.87 9.67
N ARG A 133 -1.08 -11.49 9.65
CA ARG A 133 -1.50 -10.19 10.18
C ARG A 133 -1.28 -10.12 11.69
N VAL A 134 -0.54 -9.11 12.13
CA VAL A 134 -0.33 -8.82 13.56
C VAL A 134 -1.17 -7.64 14.04
N HIS A 135 -1.52 -6.73 13.14
CA HIS A 135 -2.36 -5.58 13.46
C HIS A 135 -3.18 -5.15 12.23
N ARG A 136 -4.39 -4.63 12.48
CA ARG A 136 -5.19 -3.92 11.50
C ARG A 136 -6.03 -2.86 12.20
N ASN A 137 -6.12 -1.70 11.58
CA ASN A 137 -7.02 -0.63 11.95
C ASN A 137 -7.60 0.01 10.68
N TYR A 138 -8.83 0.50 10.77
CA TYR A 138 -9.47 1.29 9.72
C TYR A 138 -10.24 2.43 10.36
N TYR A 139 -10.12 3.64 9.80
CA TYR A 139 -10.84 4.80 10.25
C TYR A 139 -11.11 5.77 9.08
N ALA A 140 -12.28 6.40 9.05
CA ALA A 140 -12.75 7.20 7.91
C ALA A 140 -13.37 8.54 8.37
N PRO A 141 -12.57 9.47 8.93
CA PRO A 141 -13.11 10.70 9.53
C PRO A 141 -13.40 11.84 8.55
N MET A 142 -12.80 11.83 7.36
CA MET A 142 -12.69 13.01 6.48
C MET A 142 -12.94 12.61 5.02
N THR A 143 -12.06 12.98 4.09
CA THR A 143 -12.21 12.77 2.64
C THR A 143 -11.52 11.50 2.13
N THR A 144 -10.90 10.72 3.02
CA THR A 144 -10.12 9.54 2.68
C THR A 144 -10.26 8.48 3.76
N GLY A 145 -10.52 7.23 3.35
CA GLY A 145 -10.44 6.08 4.25
C GLY A 145 -9.00 5.82 4.67
N MET A 146 -8.72 5.69 5.97
CA MET A 146 -7.38 5.44 6.49
C MET A 146 -7.28 4.00 6.98
N GLY A 147 -6.58 3.17 6.21
CA GLY A 147 -6.24 1.80 6.59
C GLY A 147 -4.80 1.70 7.10
N LEU A 148 -4.59 0.92 8.16
CA LEU A 148 -3.28 0.46 8.59
C LEU A 148 -3.36 -1.06 8.76
N ILE A 149 -2.44 -1.78 8.13
CA ILE A 149 -2.29 -3.23 8.32
C ILE A 149 -0.81 -3.56 8.47
N THR A 150 -0.51 -4.47 9.38
CA THR A 150 0.86 -4.92 9.64
C THR A 150 0.91 -6.44 9.56
N PHE A 151 1.89 -6.92 8.83
CA PHE A 151 2.18 -8.34 8.66
C PHE A 151 3.55 -8.68 9.24
N GLU A 152 3.68 -9.90 9.73
CA GLU A 152 4.94 -10.53 10.15
C GLU A 152 5.16 -11.75 9.25
N ALA A 153 6.34 -11.84 8.64
CA ALA A 153 6.71 -12.85 7.64
C ALA A 153 7.85 -13.74 8.12
#